data_AF-A0A9D1QW00-F1
#
_entry.id   AF-A0A9D1QW00-F1
#
_cell.length_a   1.000
_cell.length_b   1.000
_cell.length_c   1.000
_cell.angle_alpha   90.00
_cell.angle_beta   90.00
_cell.angle_gamma   90.00
#
_symmetry.space_group_name_H-M   'P 1'
#
loop_
_entity.id
_entity.type
_entity.pdbx_description
1 polymer ?
#
loop_
_entity_poly.entity_id
_entity_poly.type
_entity_poly.pdbx_seq_one_letter_code
_entity_poly.pdbx_strand_id
1 'polypeptide(L)'
;KDTCAITKGDMIAFLQENSLYSLKDGIEESEAIVHIFVGEKENHSMEKSAELIHKKLQNSSIQVLPNMYHGEFSMNHADDYVRRLLEIIEQR
;
A
#
# COMPACT_ATOMS: atom_id res chain seq x y z
N LYS A 1 -21.75 2.41 15.18
CA LYS A 1 -22.00 2.49 16.65
C LYS A 1 -20.80 1.97 17.45
N ASP A 2 -19.75 1.49 16.78
CA ASP A 2 -18.61 0.80 17.42
C ASP A 2 -17.52 1.76 17.94
N THR A 3 -17.44 2.97 17.38
CA THR A 3 -16.48 4.01 17.81
C THR A 3 -16.82 4.60 19.19
N CYS A 4 -18.06 4.46 19.68
CA CYS A 4 -18.50 5.05 20.94
C CYS A 4 -17.85 4.42 22.19
N ALA A 5 -17.26 3.22 22.06
CA ALA A 5 -16.56 2.54 23.15
C ALA A 5 -15.05 2.82 23.19
N ILE A 6 -14.51 3.50 22.17
CA ILE A 6 -13.08 3.80 22.09
C ILE A 6 -12.72 4.87 23.11
N THR A 7 -11.86 4.52 24.05
CA THR A 7 -11.35 5.47 25.04
C THR A 7 -10.23 6.33 24.46
N LYS A 8 -9.89 7.42 25.14
CA LYS A 8 -8.70 8.22 24.79
C LYS A 8 -7.42 7.38 24.82
N GLY A 9 -7.32 6.42 25.76
CA GLY A 9 -6.17 5.50 25.85
C GLY A 9 -6.05 4.62 24.61
N ASP A 10 -7.17 4.07 24.14
CA ASP A 10 -7.21 3.25 22.92
C ASP A 10 -6.78 4.04 21.69
N MET A 11 -7.22 5.30 21.57
CA MET A 11 -6.76 6.18 20.49
C MET A 11 -5.25 6.47 20.56
N ILE A 12 -4.69 6.68 21.76
CA ILE A 12 -3.24 6.89 21.91
C ILE A 12 -2.48 5.64 21.48
N ALA A 13 -2.87 4.46 21.99
CA ALA A 13 -2.24 3.20 21.62
C ALA A 13 -2.34 2.94 20.11
N PHE A 14 -3.50 3.18 19.51
CA PHE A 14 -3.69 3.04 18.07
C PHE A 14 -2.77 3.96 17.27
N LEU A 15 -2.70 5.25 17.62
CA LEU A 15 -1.83 6.19 16.91
C LEU A 15 -0.34 5.86 17.09
N GLN A 16 0.06 5.40 18.28
CA GLN A 16 1.43 4.96 18.55
C GLN A 16 1.81 3.75 17.71
N GLU A 17 0.99 2.69 17.72
CA GLU A 17 1.24 1.48 16.94
C GLU A 17 1.29 1.76 15.43
N ASN A 18 0.39 2.60 14.91
CA ASN A 18 0.43 2.97 13.49
C ASN A 18 1.64 3.83 13.12
N SER A 19 2.10 4.69 14.03
CA SER A 19 3.26 5.55 13.79
C SER A 19 4.60 4.81 13.93
N LEU A 20 4.63 3.75 14.74
CA LEU A 20 5.82 2.93 14.99
C LEU A 20 5.90 1.72 14.06
N TYR A 21 4.92 1.55 13.17
CA TYR A 21 4.92 0.43 12.22
C TYR A 21 6.17 0.48 11.34
N SER A 22 6.92 -0.60 11.37
CA SER A 22 8.05 -0.85 10.49
C SER A 22 7.77 -2.05 9.60
N LEU A 23 8.45 -2.10 8.45
CA LEU A 23 8.47 -3.33 7.65
C LEU A 23 9.00 -4.47 8.51
N LYS A 24 8.33 -5.62 8.41
CA LYS A 24 8.74 -6.83 9.12
C LYS A 24 10.13 -7.27 8.65
N ASP A 25 10.95 -7.69 9.61
CA ASP A 25 12.17 -8.41 9.30
C ASP A 25 11.84 -9.69 8.53
N GLY A 26 12.63 -10.00 7.49
CA GLY A 26 12.43 -11.16 6.63
C GLY A 26 11.46 -10.93 5.46
N ILE A 27 10.89 -9.74 5.27
CA ILE A 27 10.09 -9.45 4.06
C ILE A 27 10.89 -9.66 2.77
N GLU A 28 12.20 -9.44 2.81
CA GLU A 28 13.16 -9.69 1.74
C GLU A 28 13.32 -11.18 1.35
N GLU A 29 12.91 -12.11 2.21
CA GLU A 29 12.93 -13.56 1.97
C GLU A 29 11.73 -14.01 1.11
N SER A 30 10.75 -13.12 0.89
CA SER A 30 9.59 -13.41 0.05
C SER A 30 10.00 -13.60 -1.41
N GLU A 31 9.70 -14.78 -1.95
CA GLU A 31 9.88 -15.09 -3.38
C GLU A 31 8.70 -14.60 -4.25
N ALA A 32 7.63 -14.08 -3.65
CA ALA A 32 6.47 -13.60 -4.37
C ALA A 32 6.82 -12.48 -5.36
N ILE A 33 6.21 -12.53 -6.56
CA ILE A 33 6.22 -11.41 -7.50
C ILE A 33 5.23 -10.36 -6.99
N VAL A 34 5.76 -9.18 -6.66
CA VAL A 34 5.00 -8.08 -6.05
C VAL A 34 4.86 -6.91 -7.02
N HIS A 35 3.64 -6.42 -7.20
CA HIS A 35 3.34 -5.21 -7.97
C HIS A 35 2.83 -4.12 -7.02
N ILE A 36 3.54 -3.01 -6.97
CA ILE A 36 3.28 -1.87 -6.07
C ILE A 36 2.70 -0.73 -6.90
N PHE A 37 1.53 -0.25 -6.49
CA PHE A 37 0.85 0.89 -7.12
C PHE A 37 0.68 2.01 -6.10
N VAL A 38 1.11 3.23 -6.45
CA VAL A 38 0.96 4.42 -5.61
C VAL A 38 0.39 5.58 -6.44
N GLY A 39 -0.57 6.31 -5.90
CA GLY A 39 -1.13 7.48 -6.58
C GLY A 39 -0.17 8.67 -6.54
N GLU A 40 0.03 9.35 -7.66
CA GLU A 40 0.89 10.55 -7.76
C GLU A 40 0.42 11.69 -6.83
N LYS A 41 -0.88 11.77 -6.55
CA LYS A 41 -1.46 12.83 -5.73
C LYS A 41 -1.55 12.47 -4.25
N GLU A 42 -1.07 11.29 -3.87
CA GLU A 42 -0.89 10.92 -2.47
C GLU A 42 0.13 11.84 -1.78
N ASN A 43 0.18 11.78 -0.44
CA ASN A 43 1.26 12.44 0.28
C ASN A 43 2.60 11.83 -0.14
N HIS A 44 3.65 12.64 -0.27
CA HIS A 44 5.01 12.21 -0.60
C HIS A 44 5.55 11.10 0.35
N SER A 45 5.03 11.00 1.58
CA SER A 45 5.33 9.86 2.45
C SER A 45 4.91 8.51 1.85
N MET A 46 3.84 8.44 1.07
CA MET A 46 3.36 7.23 0.42
C MET A 46 4.27 6.78 -0.72
N GLU A 47 4.78 7.71 -1.53
CA GLU A 47 5.78 7.40 -2.55
C GLU A 47 7.06 6.83 -1.90
N LYS A 48 7.54 7.46 -0.83
CA LYS A 48 8.69 6.97 -0.06
C LYS A 48 8.44 5.57 0.51
N SER A 49 7.24 5.31 1.03
CA SER A 49 6.86 3.98 1.51
C SER A 49 6.85 2.94 0.40
N ALA A 50 6.30 3.27 -0.78
CA ALA A 50 6.29 2.40 -1.94
C ALA A 50 7.72 2.08 -2.42
N GLU A 51 8.60 3.09 -2.47
CA GLU A 51 10.02 2.90 -2.78
C GLU A 51 10.74 2.03 -1.75
N LEU A 52 10.47 2.22 -0.46
CA LEU A 52 11.07 1.43 0.61
C LEU A 52 10.71 -0.04 0.48
N ILE A 53 9.44 -0.34 0.23
CA ILE A 53 8.95 -1.71 -0.01
C ILE A 53 9.62 -2.30 -1.25
N HIS A 54 9.67 -1.54 -2.36
CA HIS A 54 10.33 -1.98 -3.60
C HIS A 54 11.81 -2.29 -3.39
N LYS A 55 12.54 -1.46 -2.64
CA LYS A 55 13.97 -1.67 -2.32
C LYS A 55 14.20 -2.91 -1.45
N LYS A 56 13.25 -3.26 -0.58
CA LYS A 56 13.34 -4.43 0.32
C LYS A 56 13.00 -5.75 -0.39
N LEU A 57 12.12 -5.73 -1.39
CA LEU A 57 11.65 -6.94 -2.09
C LEU A 57 12.41 -7.18 -3.39
N GLN A 58 13.00 -8.38 -3.53
CA GLN A 58 13.81 -8.75 -4.70
C GLN A 58 13.00 -8.77 -6.01
N ASN A 59 11.80 -9.36 -5.98
CA ASN A 59 10.94 -9.54 -7.15
C ASN A 59 9.76 -8.58 -7.14
N SER A 60 10.05 -7.28 -7.13
CA SER A 60 9.00 -6.25 -7.08
C SER A 60 9.06 -5.27 -8.25
N SER A 61 7.91 -4.73 -8.62
CA SER A 61 7.77 -3.61 -9.54
C SER A 61 6.97 -2.50 -8.88
N ILE A 62 7.27 -1.25 -9.24
CA ILE A 62 6.59 -0.06 -8.72
C ILE A 62 6.05 0.79 -9.86
N GLN A 63 4.80 1.24 -9.73
CA GLN A 63 4.18 2.17 -10.66
C GLN A 63 3.52 3.32 -9.89
N VAL A 64 3.87 4.54 -10.31
CA VAL A 64 3.16 5.76 -9.89
C VAL A 64 2.00 5.99 -10.86
N LEU A 65 0.78 6.09 -10.32
CA LEU A 65 -0.44 6.29 -11.08
C LEU A 65 -0.73 7.79 -11.19
N PRO A 66 -0.68 8.37 -12.41
CA PRO A 66 -0.79 9.81 -12.59
C PRO A 66 -2.17 10.32 -12.19
N ASN A 67 -2.21 11.48 -11.55
CA ASN A 67 -3.44 12.17 -11.11
C ASN A 67 -4.36 11.38 -10.17
N MET A 68 -3.87 10.34 -9.49
CA MET A 68 -4.68 9.53 -8.58
C MET A 68 -4.35 9.81 -7.11
N TYR A 69 -5.40 9.92 -6.29
CA TYR A 69 -5.38 9.97 -4.82
C TYR A 69 -5.64 8.59 -4.20
N HIS A 70 -5.61 8.53 -2.87
CA HIS A 70 -5.89 7.33 -2.10
C HIS A 70 -7.21 6.66 -2.48
N GLY A 71 -7.13 5.36 -2.78
CA GLY A 71 -8.30 4.54 -3.11
C GLY A 71 -8.88 4.76 -4.51
N GLU A 72 -8.47 5.80 -5.26
CA GLU A 72 -9.07 6.09 -6.56
C GLU A 72 -8.86 4.96 -7.56
N PHE A 73 -7.66 4.35 -7.57
CA PHE A 73 -7.36 3.26 -8.48
C PHE A 73 -8.33 2.08 -8.31
N SER A 74 -8.55 1.61 -7.09
CA SER A 74 -9.41 0.45 -6.83
C SER A 74 -10.90 0.76 -6.71
N MET A 75 -11.28 1.99 -6.31
CA MET A 75 -12.67 2.36 -6.06
C MET A 75 -13.30 3.11 -7.23
N ASN A 76 -12.61 4.10 -7.79
CA ASN A 76 -13.16 5.00 -8.82
C ASN A 76 -12.79 4.55 -10.24
N HIS A 77 -11.69 3.80 -10.37
CA HIS A 77 -11.18 3.26 -11.64
C HIS A 77 -11.17 1.72 -11.64
N ALA A 78 -12.25 1.11 -11.13
CA ALA A 78 -12.35 -0.33 -10.93
C ALA A 78 -12.07 -1.16 -12.21
N ASP A 79 -12.49 -0.69 -13.39
CA ASP A 79 -12.23 -1.36 -14.65
C ASP A 79 -10.72 -1.42 -14.97
N ASP A 80 -10.00 -0.31 -14.77
CA ASP A 80 -8.54 -0.27 -14.94
C ASP A 80 -7.83 -1.13 -13.91
N TYR A 81 -8.31 -1.14 -12.65
CA TYR A 81 -7.80 -2.00 -11.59
C TYR A 81 -7.93 -3.48 -11.94
N VAL A 82 -9.12 -3.91 -12.38
CA VAL A 82 -9.38 -5.31 -12.79
C VAL A 82 -8.54 -5.68 -14.00
N ARG A 83 -8.47 -4.81 -15.02
CA ARG A 83 -7.62 -5.05 -16.20
C ARG A 83 -6.17 -5.26 -15.79
N ARG A 84 -5.64 -4.43 -14.90
CA ARG A 84 -4.26 -4.55 -14.41
C ARG A 84 -4.02 -5.85 -13.66
N LEU A 85 -4.98 -6.28 -12.84
CA LEU A 85 -4.90 -7.58 -12.15
C LEU A 85 -4.88 -8.75 -13.14
N LEU A 86 -5.72 -8.72 -14.17
CA LEU A 86 -5.73 -9.75 -15.22
C LEU A 86 -4.40 -9.80 -15.96
N GLU A 87 -3.83 -8.66 -16.35
CA GLU A 87 -2.49 -8.58 -16.96
C GLU A 87 -1.42 -9.24 -16.08
N ILE A 88 -1.46 -9.02 -14.76
CA ILE A 88 -0.53 -9.63 -13.80
C ILE A 88 -0.71 -11.15 -13.72
N ILE A 89 -1.97 -11.62 -13.73
CA ILE A 89 -2.29 -13.05 -13.65
C ILE A 89 -1.88 -13.78 -14.93
N GLU A 90 -2.07 -13.16 -16.09
CA GLU A 90 -1.71 -13.73 -17.40
C GLU A 90 -0.18 -13.78 -17.64
N GLN A 91 0.60 -12.94 -16.94
CA GLN A 91 2.06 -12.93 -17.01
C GLN A 91 2.74 -13.98 -16.09
N ARG A 92 1.96 -14.72 -15.29
CA ARG A 92 2.44 -15.83 -14.45
C ARG A 92 2.39 -17.15 -15.19
#